data_AF-E1A4B2-F1
#
_entry.id   AF-E1A4B2-F1
#
_cell.length_a   1.000
_cell.length_b   1.000
_cell.length_c   1.000
_cell.angle_alpha   90.00
_cell.angle_beta   90.00
_cell.angle_gamma   90.00
#
_symmetry.space_group_name_H-M   'P 1'
#
loop_
_entity.id
_entity.type
_entity.pdbx_description
1 polymer ?
#
loop_
_entity_poly.entity_id
_entity_poly.type
_entity_poly.pdbx_seq_one_letter_code
_entity_poly.pdbx_strand_id
1 'polypeptide(L)'
;SLRTTFHDAIGFSQSGKLKGAGADGSIIIFSDTELTFPANDGIDDPVAALAPFLTRHNVTAGDLIQFAGALGITNCAGAPQLEFLAGRPNATFPADNGTVPLPQDSVDSILARMEDGGISDLETIHLLASHTIARSDTLVTGHEAVPFDTTPFTFDPQIFLEVLLKGVGVPFGINNTDGAEVDSPLPASGEMRLQSDFALARDARTA
;
A
#
# COMPACT_ATOMS: atom_id res chain seq x y z
N SER A 1 -8.12 -4.29 -2.73
CA SER A 1 -8.35 -4.86 -1.38
C SER A 1 -7.10 -4.94 -0.53
N LEU A 2 -5.99 -5.59 -0.96
CA LEU A 2 -4.77 -5.68 -0.14
C LEU A 2 -4.17 -4.31 0.21
N ARG A 3 -4.04 -3.41 -0.77
CA ARG A 3 -3.60 -2.02 -0.50
C ARG A 3 -4.48 -1.33 0.55
N THR A 4 -5.80 -1.47 0.44
CA THR A 4 -6.76 -0.88 1.38
C THR A 4 -6.57 -1.35 2.83
N THR A 5 -6.10 -2.59 3.08
CA THR A 5 -5.84 -3.03 4.46
C THR A 5 -4.72 -2.24 5.10
N PHE A 6 -3.68 -1.88 4.35
CA PHE A 6 -2.59 -1.04 4.83
C PHE A 6 -3.06 0.40 5.06
N HIS A 7 -3.74 1.00 4.08
CA HIS A 7 -4.17 2.40 4.15
C HIS A 7 -5.18 2.65 5.29
N ASP A 8 -6.03 1.68 5.63
CA ASP A 8 -6.85 1.71 6.84
C ASP A 8 -5.98 1.53 8.10
N ALA A 9 -5.19 0.45 8.16
CA ALA A 9 -4.49 0.06 9.38
C ALA A 9 -3.36 1.00 9.82
N ILE A 10 -2.64 1.62 8.89
CA ILE A 10 -1.52 2.53 9.19
C ILE A 10 -2.02 3.92 9.62
N GLY A 11 -3.33 4.18 9.50
CA GLY A 11 -4.05 5.31 10.08
C GLY A 11 -4.07 5.28 11.62
N PHE A 12 -2.92 5.11 12.25
CA PHE A 12 -2.69 5.02 13.69
C PHE A 12 -1.37 5.68 14.06
N SER A 13 -1.29 6.28 15.25
CA SER A 13 -0.07 6.91 15.77
C SER A 13 0.09 6.62 17.26
N GLN A 14 1.13 5.86 17.62
CA GLN A 14 1.46 5.52 18.99
C GLN A 14 1.89 6.77 19.79
N SER A 15 2.60 7.71 19.17
CA SER A 15 2.96 8.98 19.80
C SER A 15 1.79 9.93 19.99
N GLY A 16 0.67 9.70 19.30
CA GLY A 16 -0.51 10.57 19.31
C GLY A 16 -0.30 11.92 18.61
N LYS A 17 0.79 12.07 17.83
CA LYS A 17 1.04 13.28 17.02
C LYS A 17 0.05 13.41 15.87
N LEU A 18 -0.37 12.27 15.32
CA LEU A 18 -1.46 12.16 14.35
C LEU A 18 -2.63 11.44 15.02
N LYS A 19 -3.85 11.77 14.62
CA LYS A 19 -5.06 11.05 15.05
C LYS A 19 -5.33 9.91 14.09
N GLY A 20 -5.82 8.82 14.65
CA GLY A 20 -6.23 7.64 13.90
C GLY A 20 -6.28 6.44 14.85
N ALA A 21 -7.20 5.51 14.58
CA ALA A 21 -7.40 4.32 15.42
C ALA A 21 -6.97 3.01 14.73
N GLY A 22 -6.33 3.10 13.56
CA GLY A 22 -5.78 1.98 12.81
C GLY A 22 -6.85 1.22 12.05
N ALA A 23 -6.82 -0.11 12.12
CA ALA A 23 -7.73 -0.97 11.36
C ALA A 23 -9.17 -0.90 11.91
N ASP A 24 -9.90 0.17 11.62
CA ASP A 24 -11.24 0.47 12.12
C ASP A 24 -12.27 0.75 11.00
N GLY A 25 -11.82 0.72 9.74
CA GLY A 25 -12.64 0.99 8.57
C GLY A 25 -12.93 2.47 8.33
N SER A 26 -12.18 3.37 8.97
CA SER A 26 -12.29 4.81 8.82
C SER A 26 -12.18 5.25 7.36
N ILE A 27 -11.32 4.59 6.57
CA ILE A 27 -11.17 4.90 5.14
C ILE A 27 -12.44 4.66 4.30
N ILE A 28 -13.34 3.76 4.73
CA ILE A 28 -14.67 3.59 4.10
C ILE A 28 -15.68 4.56 4.72
N ILE A 29 -15.72 4.64 6.06
CA ILE A 29 -16.74 5.41 6.81
C ILE A 29 -16.59 6.92 6.58
N PHE A 30 -15.36 7.41 6.51
CA PHE A 30 -14.99 8.80 6.30
C PHE A 30 -14.30 9.02 4.95
N SER A 31 -14.74 8.27 3.94
CA SER A 31 -14.19 8.31 2.57
C SER A 31 -14.16 9.72 1.96
N ASP A 32 -15.18 10.55 2.21
CA ASP A 32 -15.21 11.96 1.78
C ASP A 32 -14.06 12.81 2.35
N THR A 33 -13.44 12.37 3.44
CA THR A 33 -12.26 13.02 4.03
C THR A 33 -10.98 12.31 3.61
N GLU A 34 -10.86 11.02 3.91
CA GLU A 34 -9.58 10.31 3.80
C GLU A 34 -9.14 10.07 2.36
N LEU A 35 -10.07 9.93 1.42
CA LEU A 35 -9.73 9.78 0.00
C LEU A 35 -9.27 11.10 -0.64
N THR A 36 -9.34 12.22 0.08
CA THR A 36 -8.76 13.50 -0.37
C THR A 36 -7.26 13.61 -0.06
N PHE A 37 -6.71 12.68 0.73
CA PHE A 37 -5.30 12.69 1.10
C PHE A 37 -4.44 12.20 -0.06
N PRO A 38 -3.31 12.87 -0.38
CA PRO A 38 -2.48 12.51 -1.53
C PRO A 38 -2.01 11.05 -1.52
N ALA A 39 -1.69 10.49 -0.35
CA ALA A 39 -1.25 9.10 -0.24
C ALA A 39 -2.36 8.07 -0.55
N ASN A 40 -3.64 8.47 -0.44
CA ASN A 40 -4.80 7.61 -0.71
C ASN A 40 -5.29 7.69 -2.16
N ASP A 41 -4.57 8.35 -3.05
CA ASP A 41 -4.93 8.42 -4.46
C ASP A 41 -5.06 7.01 -5.07
N GLY A 42 -6.17 6.74 -5.77
CA GLY A 42 -6.54 5.42 -6.30
C GLY A 42 -7.08 4.40 -5.26
N ILE A 43 -7.40 4.81 -4.03
CA ILE A 43 -8.10 3.95 -3.03
C ILE A 43 -9.64 4.07 -3.13
N ASP A 44 -10.14 5.05 -3.85
CA ASP A 44 -11.57 5.28 -4.09
C ASP A 44 -12.25 4.09 -4.77
N ASP A 45 -11.63 3.50 -5.78
CA ASP A 45 -12.14 2.31 -6.47
C ASP A 45 -12.36 1.10 -5.53
N PRO A 46 -11.37 0.62 -4.77
CA PRO A 46 -11.60 -0.49 -3.85
C PRO A 46 -12.55 -0.12 -2.70
N VAL A 47 -12.59 1.13 -2.22
CA VAL A 47 -13.57 1.58 -1.23
C VAL A 47 -14.99 1.51 -1.80
N ALA A 48 -15.21 2.01 -3.01
CA ALA A 48 -16.50 1.96 -3.70
C ALA A 48 -16.94 0.52 -3.99
N ALA A 49 -16.00 -0.37 -4.28
CA ALA A 49 -16.28 -1.80 -4.48
C ALA A 49 -16.69 -2.53 -3.18
N LEU A 50 -16.11 -2.15 -2.04
CA LEU A 50 -16.39 -2.77 -0.75
C LEU A 50 -17.64 -2.19 -0.07
N ALA A 51 -17.89 -0.88 -0.15
CA ALA A 51 -18.97 -0.21 0.56
C ALA A 51 -20.37 -0.87 0.42
N PRO A 52 -20.80 -1.38 -0.76
CA PRO A 52 -22.08 -2.06 -0.90
C PRO A 52 -22.24 -3.29 0.01
N PHE A 53 -21.15 -3.98 0.38
CA PHE A 53 -21.22 -5.15 1.26
C PHE A 53 -21.62 -4.80 2.69
N LEU A 54 -21.35 -3.58 3.17
CA LEU A 54 -21.79 -3.10 4.48
C LEU A 54 -23.32 -2.98 4.58
N THR A 55 -24.00 -2.78 3.46
CA THR A 55 -25.47 -2.73 3.42
C THR A 55 -26.10 -4.11 3.27
N ARG A 56 -25.36 -5.07 2.70
CA ARG A 56 -25.86 -6.43 2.40
C ARG A 56 -25.55 -7.43 3.52
N HIS A 57 -24.52 -7.17 4.31
CA HIS A 57 -24.04 -8.05 5.37
C HIS A 57 -23.89 -7.28 6.67
N ASN A 58 -24.21 -7.93 7.79
CA ASN A 58 -24.06 -7.34 9.12
C ASN A 58 -22.60 -7.47 9.60
N VAL A 59 -21.71 -6.66 9.02
CA VAL A 59 -20.28 -6.61 9.31
C VAL A 59 -19.83 -5.16 9.51
N THR A 60 -18.72 -4.95 10.21
CA THR A 60 -18.11 -3.62 10.36
C THR A 60 -17.20 -3.30 9.18
N ALA A 61 -16.93 -2.01 8.95
CA ALA A 61 -16.07 -1.57 7.86
C ALA A 61 -14.64 -2.11 8.00
N GLY A 62 -14.06 -2.04 9.21
CA GLY A 62 -12.73 -2.59 9.47
C GLY A 62 -12.67 -4.11 9.25
N ASP A 63 -13.66 -4.87 9.72
CA ASP A 63 -13.68 -6.31 9.49
C ASP A 63 -13.85 -6.66 8.02
N LEU A 64 -14.67 -5.91 7.28
CA LEU A 64 -14.85 -6.10 5.84
C LEU A 64 -13.55 -5.87 5.06
N ILE A 65 -12.82 -4.80 5.36
CA ILE A 65 -11.54 -4.48 4.70
C ILE A 65 -10.53 -5.62 4.93
N GLN A 66 -10.35 -6.02 6.18
CA GLN A 66 -9.35 -7.03 6.55
C GLN A 66 -9.74 -8.42 6.02
N PHE A 67 -11.04 -8.75 6.02
CA PHE A 67 -11.54 -9.96 5.37
C PHE A 67 -11.27 -9.96 3.86
N ALA A 68 -11.57 -8.83 3.19
CA ALA A 68 -11.38 -8.71 1.74
C ALA A 68 -9.89 -8.76 1.34
N GLY A 69 -8.99 -8.23 2.16
CA GLY A 69 -7.55 -8.39 1.97
C GLY A 69 -7.11 -9.84 2.12
N ALA A 70 -7.45 -10.47 3.25
CA ALA A 70 -7.10 -11.86 3.54
C ALA A 70 -7.64 -12.84 2.50
N LEU A 71 -8.90 -12.68 2.08
CA LEU A 71 -9.50 -13.49 1.01
C LEU A 71 -8.88 -13.14 -0.36
N GLY A 72 -8.66 -11.86 -0.63
CA GLY A 72 -8.16 -11.38 -1.92
C GLY A 72 -6.85 -12.06 -2.32
N ILE A 73 -5.89 -12.13 -1.39
CA ILE A 73 -4.57 -12.72 -1.66
C ILE A 73 -4.63 -14.23 -1.91
N THR A 74 -5.68 -14.94 -1.48
CA THR A 74 -5.81 -16.39 -1.76
C THR A 74 -5.95 -16.70 -3.24
N ASN A 75 -6.25 -15.68 -4.07
CA ASN A 75 -6.31 -15.80 -5.52
C ASN A 75 -4.95 -15.65 -6.22
N CYS A 76 -3.89 -15.30 -5.47
CA CYS A 76 -2.53 -15.16 -5.98
C CYS A 76 -1.73 -16.43 -5.65
N ALA A 77 -1.17 -17.08 -6.68
CA ALA A 77 -0.38 -18.30 -6.47
C ALA A 77 0.84 -18.00 -5.57
N GLY A 78 1.11 -18.85 -4.59
CA GLY A 78 2.21 -18.64 -3.63
C GLY A 78 1.86 -17.80 -2.40
N ALA A 79 0.67 -17.19 -2.35
CA ALA A 79 0.30 -16.32 -1.24
C ALA A 79 0.18 -17.10 0.08
N PRO A 80 0.56 -16.50 1.21
CA PRO A 80 0.35 -17.11 2.51
C PRO A 80 -1.15 -17.13 2.84
N GLN A 81 -1.52 -18.01 3.76
CA GLN A 81 -2.85 -17.96 4.37
C GLN A 81 -2.83 -17.01 5.56
N LEU A 82 -3.37 -15.80 5.39
CA LEU A 82 -3.50 -14.84 6.47
C LEU A 82 -4.56 -15.27 7.49
N GLU A 83 -4.29 -14.98 8.76
CA GLU A 83 -5.31 -15.06 9.80
C GLU A 83 -6.34 -13.95 9.60
N PHE A 84 -7.62 -14.30 9.73
CA PHE A 84 -8.69 -13.32 9.80
C PHE A 84 -9.32 -13.36 11.20
N LEU A 85 -9.17 -12.25 11.92
CA LEU A 85 -9.85 -11.99 13.18
C LEU A 85 -10.93 -10.94 12.94
N ALA A 86 -12.10 -11.11 13.56
CA ALA A 86 -13.21 -10.17 13.50
C ALA A 86 -13.47 -9.54 14.88
N GLY A 87 -14.18 -8.41 14.91
CA GLY A 87 -14.55 -7.69 16.12
C GLY A 87 -14.13 -6.22 16.14
N ARG A 88 -13.67 -5.65 15.01
CA ARG A 88 -13.34 -4.22 14.93
C ARG A 88 -14.61 -3.39 15.06
N PRO A 89 -14.70 -2.41 15.99
CA PRO A 89 -15.78 -1.45 15.96
C PRO A 89 -15.64 -0.54 14.73
N ASN A 90 -16.76 -0.01 14.24
CA ASN A 90 -16.70 1.03 13.21
C ASN A 90 -16.00 2.29 13.77
N ALA A 91 -15.16 2.90 12.94
CA ALA A 91 -14.53 4.18 13.20
C ALA A 91 -15.52 5.26 13.66
N THR A 92 -15.04 6.17 14.51
CA THR A 92 -15.82 7.31 15.03
C THR A 92 -15.27 8.66 14.60
N PHE A 93 -14.07 8.70 14.02
CA PHE A 93 -13.43 9.86 13.42
C PHE A 93 -12.46 9.39 12.31
N PRO A 94 -12.14 10.25 11.32
CA PRO A 94 -11.18 9.91 10.28
C PRO A 94 -9.74 9.88 10.81
N ALA A 95 -8.87 9.12 10.15
CA ALA A 95 -7.43 9.29 10.33
C ALA A 95 -6.95 10.67 9.85
N ASP A 96 -5.89 11.20 10.46
CA ASP A 96 -5.22 12.41 10.00
C ASP A 96 -4.44 12.15 8.70
N ASN A 97 -4.35 13.17 7.85
CA ASN A 97 -3.45 13.16 6.70
C ASN A 97 -1.99 13.01 7.15
N GLY A 98 -1.18 12.30 6.36
CA GLY A 98 0.22 12.02 6.66
C GLY A 98 0.46 10.79 7.54
N THR A 99 -0.58 10.02 7.87
CA THR A 99 -0.46 8.70 8.51
C THR A 99 0.03 7.63 7.54
N VAL A 100 -0.28 7.76 6.25
CA VAL A 100 0.16 6.87 5.17
C VAL A 100 1.41 7.47 4.49
N PRO A 101 2.53 6.71 4.36
CA PRO A 101 3.70 7.17 3.64
C PRO A 101 3.45 7.42 2.14
N LEU A 102 4.19 8.35 1.55
CA LEU A 102 4.24 8.58 0.11
C LEU A 102 5.45 7.87 -0.53
N PRO A 103 5.35 7.47 -1.80
CA PRO A 103 6.45 6.79 -2.49
C PRO A 103 7.70 7.66 -2.69
N GLN A 104 7.59 8.99 -2.59
CA GLN A 104 8.70 9.94 -2.65
C GLN A 104 9.24 10.38 -1.27
N ASP A 105 8.68 9.85 -0.17
CA ASP A 105 9.18 10.14 1.16
C ASP A 105 10.60 9.58 1.37
N SER A 106 11.39 10.25 2.21
CA SER A 106 12.72 9.72 2.55
C SER A 106 12.61 8.44 3.38
N VAL A 107 13.63 7.59 3.31
CA VAL A 107 13.70 6.37 4.15
C VAL A 107 13.54 6.69 5.63
N ASP A 108 14.15 7.78 6.11
CA ASP A 108 13.99 8.23 7.50
C ASP A 108 12.53 8.57 7.85
N SER A 109 11.82 9.24 6.95
CA SER A 109 10.41 9.59 7.15
C SER A 109 9.51 8.35 7.15
N ILE A 110 9.74 7.45 6.20
CA ILE A 110 8.98 6.19 6.09
C ILE A 110 9.20 5.35 7.34
N LEU A 111 10.44 5.06 7.72
CA LEU A 111 10.73 4.21 8.88
C LEU A 111 10.23 4.84 10.18
N ALA A 112 10.37 6.16 10.37
CA ALA A 112 9.80 6.83 11.54
C ALA A 112 8.27 6.79 11.58
N ARG A 113 7.60 6.87 10.42
CA ARG A 113 6.13 6.75 10.29
C ARG A 113 5.68 5.32 10.62
N MET A 114 6.38 4.32 10.08
CA MET A 114 6.11 2.91 10.35
C MET A 114 6.32 2.58 11.83
N GLU A 115 7.41 3.05 12.43
CA GLU A 115 7.69 2.88 13.87
C GLU A 115 6.60 3.50 14.75
N ASP A 116 6.14 4.72 14.41
CA ASP A 116 5.02 5.34 15.12
C ASP A 116 3.67 4.64 14.86
N GLY A 117 3.56 3.88 13.77
CA GLY A 117 2.47 2.92 13.54
C GLY A 117 2.63 1.60 14.31
N GLY A 118 3.74 1.41 15.03
CA GLY A 118 4.07 0.19 15.77
C GLY A 118 4.75 -0.90 14.94
N ILE A 119 5.34 -0.55 13.80
CA ILE A 119 5.96 -1.47 12.84
C ILE A 119 7.46 -1.18 12.77
N SER A 120 8.30 -2.18 13.06
CA SER A 120 9.76 -2.02 12.98
C SER A 120 10.28 -1.91 11.54
N ASP A 121 11.54 -1.50 11.38
CA ASP A 121 12.21 -1.45 10.08
C ASP A 121 12.16 -2.80 9.33
N LEU A 122 12.41 -3.91 10.05
CA LEU A 122 12.36 -5.25 9.46
C LEU A 122 10.92 -5.64 9.04
N GLU A 123 9.94 -5.34 9.88
CA GLU A 123 8.53 -5.62 9.56
C GLU A 123 8.03 -4.75 8.41
N THR A 124 8.56 -3.53 8.25
CA THR A 124 8.30 -2.69 7.08
C THR A 124 8.71 -3.39 5.79
N ILE A 125 9.91 -3.99 5.75
CA ILE A 125 10.37 -4.76 4.59
C ILE A 125 9.52 -6.01 4.36
N HIS A 126 9.08 -6.70 5.42
CA HIS A 126 8.14 -7.81 5.27
C HIS A 126 6.81 -7.37 4.65
N LEU A 127 6.26 -6.21 5.04
CA LEU A 127 5.00 -5.71 4.50
C LEU A 127 5.12 -5.27 3.03
N LEU A 128 6.29 -4.80 2.60
CA LEU A 128 6.56 -4.51 1.19
C LEU A 128 6.53 -5.75 0.29
N ALA A 129 6.49 -6.97 0.84
CA ALA A 129 6.17 -8.16 0.04
C ALA A 129 4.82 -8.04 -0.67
N SER A 130 3.88 -7.22 -0.16
CA SER A 130 2.62 -6.93 -0.84
C SER A 130 2.81 -6.33 -2.24
N HIS A 131 3.94 -5.69 -2.52
CA HIS A 131 4.22 -5.08 -3.81
C HIS A 131 4.43 -6.10 -4.94
N THR A 132 4.66 -7.38 -4.63
CA THR A 132 4.77 -8.45 -5.65
C THR A 132 3.45 -8.81 -6.32
N ILE A 133 2.32 -8.44 -5.71
CA ILE A 133 0.98 -8.62 -6.28
C ILE A 133 0.28 -7.27 -6.43
N ALA A 134 1.05 -6.25 -6.80
CA ALA A 134 0.60 -4.88 -6.87
C ALA A 134 0.98 -4.20 -8.18
N ARG A 135 0.22 -3.14 -8.46
CA ARG A 135 0.35 -2.28 -9.64
C ARG A 135 -0.05 -0.86 -9.23
N SER A 136 0.49 0.14 -9.91
CA SER A 136 0.10 1.54 -9.77
C SER A 136 -0.94 1.91 -10.83
N ASP A 137 -1.97 2.64 -10.42
CA ASP A 137 -3.00 3.17 -11.32
C ASP A 137 -2.84 4.68 -11.59
N THR A 138 -2.03 5.38 -10.80
CA THR A 138 -2.03 6.86 -10.80
C THR A 138 -0.68 7.51 -11.07
N LEU A 139 0.45 6.81 -10.85
CA LEU A 139 1.78 7.43 -10.91
C LEU A 139 2.31 7.60 -12.33
N VAL A 140 1.91 6.73 -13.26
CA VAL A 140 2.32 6.81 -14.67
C VAL A 140 1.20 7.44 -15.48
N THR A 141 1.38 8.69 -15.88
CA THR A 141 0.32 9.47 -16.54
C THR A 141 -0.26 8.73 -17.76
N GLY A 142 -1.58 8.57 -17.77
CA GLY A 142 -2.32 7.93 -18.86
C GLY A 142 -2.23 6.41 -18.91
N HIS A 143 -1.67 5.76 -17.88
CA HIS A 143 -1.56 4.31 -17.78
C HIS A 143 -2.03 3.84 -16.40
N GLU A 144 -2.94 2.88 -16.39
CA GLU A 144 -3.36 2.18 -15.19
C GLU A 144 -2.68 0.82 -15.11
N ALA A 145 -2.69 0.20 -13.94
CA ALA A 145 -2.19 -1.15 -13.71
C ALA A 145 -0.73 -1.38 -14.12
N VAL A 146 0.15 -0.40 -13.87
CA VAL A 146 1.59 -0.51 -14.12
C VAL A 146 2.26 -1.29 -12.99
N PRO A 147 2.84 -2.48 -13.24
CA PRO A 147 3.31 -3.37 -12.17
C PRO A 147 4.65 -2.95 -11.55
N PHE A 148 4.86 -3.38 -10.30
CA PHE A 148 6.13 -3.16 -9.57
C PHE A 148 7.15 -4.29 -9.77
N ASP A 149 6.70 -5.45 -10.26
CA ASP A 149 7.56 -6.55 -10.69
C ASP A 149 7.02 -7.23 -11.95
N THR A 150 7.74 -8.22 -12.47
CA THR A 150 7.33 -8.96 -13.67
C THR A 150 6.22 -9.99 -13.45
N THR A 151 5.81 -10.26 -12.21
CA THR A 151 4.86 -11.32 -11.85
C THR A 151 3.72 -10.82 -10.95
N PRO A 152 2.99 -9.72 -11.29
CA PRO A 152 2.07 -9.00 -10.39
C PRO A 152 0.79 -9.76 -9.99
N PHE A 153 0.68 -11.03 -10.35
CA PHE A 153 -0.42 -11.94 -10.00
C PHE A 153 0.06 -13.20 -9.25
N THR A 154 1.36 -13.30 -8.97
CA THR A 154 2.00 -14.40 -8.24
C THR A 154 2.65 -13.80 -7.01
N PHE A 155 2.39 -14.38 -5.84
CA PHE A 155 3.05 -13.98 -4.61
C PHE A 155 4.40 -14.70 -4.52
N ASP A 156 5.45 -14.05 -5.02
CA ASP A 156 6.79 -14.58 -5.10
C ASP A 156 7.82 -13.50 -4.68
N PRO A 157 9.14 -13.76 -4.69
CA PRO A 157 10.12 -12.77 -4.25
C PRO A 157 10.60 -11.84 -5.36
N GLN A 158 9.96 -11.79 -6.54
CA GLN A 158 10.46 -11.04 -7.69
C GLN A 158 10.60 -9.56 -7.37
N ILE A 159 9.66 -8.94 -6.66
CA ILE A 159 9.80 -7.55 -6.19
C ILE A 159 11.14 -7.29 -5.46
N PHE A 160 11.57 -8.20 -4.58
CA PHE A 160 12.81 -8.05 -3.83
C PHE A 160 14.06 -8.26 -4.68
N LEU A 161 13.97 -9.08 -5.74
CA LEU A 161 15.08 -9.29 -6.67
C LEU A 161 15.19 -8.14 -7.67
N GLU A 162 14.08 -7.73 -8.27
CA GLU A 162 14.01 -6.76 -9.35
C GLU A 162 14.33 -5.35 -8.84
N VAL A 163 13.88 -4.96 -7.64
CA VAL A 163 14.23 -3.65 -7.05
C VAL A 163 15.74 -3.46 -6.83
N LEU A 164 16.50 -4.54 -6.65
CA LEU A 164 17.95 -4.52 -6.46
C LEU A 164 18.72 -4.31 -7.77
N LEU A 165 18.13 -4.67 -8.92
CA LEU A 165 18.76 -4.52 -10.22
C LEU A 165 19.00 -3.05 -10.57
N LYS A 166 20.02 -2.82 -11.40
CA LYS A 166 20.34 -1.47 -11.90
C LYS A 166 19.19 -0.95 -12.77
N GLY A 167 18.66 0.23 -12.43
CA GLY A 167 17.68 0.93 -13.26
C GLY A 167 18.26 1.32 -14.62
N VAL A 168 17.46 1.18 -15.67
CA VAL A 168 17.84 1.49 -17.07
C VAL A 168 16.86 2.45 -17.77
N GLY A 169 15.69 2.71 -17.18
CA GLY A 169 14.73 3.70 -17.64
C GLY A 169 13.35 3.53 -16.99
N VAL A 170 12.39 4.32 -17.45
CA VAL A 170 10.97 4.28 -17.02
C VAL A 170 10.10 3.57 -18.06
N PRO A 171 9.02 2.89 -17.67
CA PRO A 171 8.09 2.26 -18.61
C PRO A 171 7.40 3.31 -19.48
N PHE A 172 7.07 2.92 -20.71
CA PHE A 172 6.39 3.78 -21.70
C PHE A 172 7.13 5.08 -22.08
N GLY A 173 8.33 5.32 -21.56
CA GLY A 173 9.07 6.58 -21.77
C GLY A 173 8.42 7.80 -21.10
N ILE A 174 7.53 7.57 -20.12
CA ILE A 174 6.82 8.62 -19.38
C ILE A 174 7.44 8.70 -18.01
N ASN A 175 8.07 9.83 -17.69
CA ASN A 175 8.62 10.06 -16.35
C ASN A 175 7.65 10.94 -15.55
N ASN A 176 7.35 10.56 -14.32
CA ASN A 176 6.67 11.46 -13.40
C ASN A 176 7.63 12.55 -12.88
N THR A 177 7.08 13.68 -12.45
CA THR A 177 7.88 14.82 -11.97
C THR A 177 7.75 15.03 -10.46
N ASP A 178 6.94 14.22 -9.78
CA ASP A 178 6.69 14.31 -8.33
C ASP A 178 7.75 13.58 -7.49
N GLY A 179 8.64 12.82 -8.14
CA GLY A 179 9.73 12.09 -7.51
C GLY A 179 9.32 10.73 -6.96
N ALA A 180 8.12 10.25 -7.26
CA ALA A 180 7.61 8.96 -6.81
C ALA A 180 8.19 7.77 -7.60
N GLU A 181 8.65 7.99 -8.83
CA GLU A 181 9.21 6.96 -9.71
C GLU A 181 10.70 7.18 -9.97
N VAL A 182 11.44 6.08 -10.07
CA VAL A 182 12.83 6.04 -10.52
C VAL A 182 13.00 4.98 -11.61
N ASP A 183 14.15 4.98 -12.28
CA ASP A 183 14.44 3.98 -13.31
C ASP A 183 14.24 2.53 -12.81
N SER A 184 13.34 1.82 -13.46
CA SER A 184 13.13 0.36 -13.38
C SER A 184 14.24 -0.38 -14.15
N PRO A 185 14.58 -1.63 -13.80
CA PRO A 185 15.54 -2.44 -14.54
C PRO A 185 14.91 -3.10 -15.78
N LEU A 186 13.58 -3.20 -15.85
CA LEU A 186 12.82 -3.90 -16.88
C LEU A 186 11.68 -3.03 -17.45
N PRO A 187 11.93 -1.77 -17.85
CA PRO A 187 10.87 -0.87 -18.33
C PRO A 187 10.24 -1.37 -19.64
N ALA A 188 10.95 -2.20 -20.42
CA ALA A 188 10.40 -2.84 -21.63
C ALA A 188 9.31 -3.88 -21.34
N SER A 189 9.26 -4.40 -20.11
CA SER A 189 8.19 -5.26 -19.61
C SER A 189 6.99 -4.46 -19.09
N GLY A 190 7.06 -3.12 -19.09
CA GLY A 190 6.07 -2.24 -18.48
C GLY A 190 6.24 -2.07 -16.96
N GLU A 191 7.31 -2.61 -16.36
CA GLU A 191 7.58 -2.46 -14.93
C GLU A 191 7.94 -1.01 -14.59
N MET A 192 7.38 -0.50 -13.49
CA MET A 192 7.80 0.75 -12.85
C MET A 192 8.49 0.47 -11.52
N ARG A 193 9.25 1.44 -11.01
CA ARG A 193 9.90 1.33 -9.69
C ARG A 193 9.62 2.55 -8.84
N LEU A 194 9.06 2.32 -7.65
CA LEU A 194 8.87 3.38 -6.66
C LEU A 194 10.22 3.86 -6.10
N GLN A 195 10.33 5.16 -5.86
CA GLN A 195 11.50 5.75 -5.22
C GLN A 195 11.72 5.18 -3.80
N SER A 196 10.65 4.98 -3.03
CA SER A 196 10.67 4.40 -1.69
C SER A 196 11.26 2.99 -1.69
N ASP A 197 10.80 2.13 -2.60
CA ASP A 197 11.24 0.74 -2.69
C ASP A 197 12.71 0.67 -3.10
N PHE A 198 13.10 1.51 -4.08
CA PHE A 198 14.50 1.65 -4.48
C PHE A 198 15.41 2.05 -3.33
N ALA A 199 14.98 3.02 -2.51
CA ALA A 199 15.76 3.59 -1.43
C ALA A 199 15.84 2.65 -0.23
N LEU A 200 14.73 2.03 0.18
CA LEU A 200 14.69 1.04 1.26
C LEU A 200 15.55 -0.19 0.92
N ALA A 201 15.53 -0.67 -0.32
CA ALA A 201 16.36 -1.79 -0.73
C ALA A 201 17.89 -1.52 -0.69
N ARG A 202 18.31 -0.29 -0.37
CA ARG A 202 19.72 0.16 -0.35
C ARG A 202 20.12 0.86 0.95
N ASP A 203 19.20 1.06 1.87
CA ASP A 203 19.50 1.70 3.14
C ASP A 203 20.12 0.69 4.12
N ALA A 204 21.15 1.10 4.86
CA ALA A 204 21.90 0.21 5.75
C ALA A 204 21.06 -0.43 6.88
N ARG A 205 19.88 0.11 7.19
CA ARG A 205 18.95 -0.47 8.18
C ARG A 205 18.10 -1.61 7.61
N THR A 206 17.92 -1.65 6.29
CA THR A 206 16.90 -2.48 5.63
C THR A 206 17.41 -3.32 4.45
N ALA A 207 18.64 -3.09 3.99
CA ALA A 207 19.32 -3.84 2.92
C ALA A 207 19.94 -5.18 3.37
#